data_AF-A0A1H1M7P0-F1
#
_entry.id   AF-A0A1H1M7P0-F1
#
_cell.length_a   1.000
_cell.length_b   1.000
_cell.length_c   1.000
_cell.angle_alpha   90.00
_cell.angle_beta   90.00
_cell.angle_gamma   90.00
#
_symmetry.space_group_name_H-M   'P 1'
#
loop_
_entity.id
_entity.type
_entity.pdbx_description
1 polymer ?
#
loop_
_entity_poly.entity_id
_entity_poly.type
_entity_poly.pdbx_seq_one_letter_code
_entity_poly.pdbx_strand_id
1 'polypeptide(L)'
;MSGRGELAEATRAWLVEAGFKVGEERVWLEALTHGSYNGASSAKGDIDYQRLEFLGDRVLGLSVASWLYHAGDAPEGQLSQRLNALVSGRTCARVARAIGVPAHIRLGKQAREDGGTDSDKILGDAMEALIGANFVENGFDATREIIYRLWAVEFAGDAGKAKHPKSALQEWAAGNRRAMPSYSVIDRSGPDHAARFTVEVTIPSVGSAEATASSKGEAERLAAQKFLEQYG
;
A
#
# COMPACT_ATOMS: atom_id res chain seq x y z
N MET A 1 -40.95 -10.26 -6.52
CA MET A 1 -40.42 -9.08 -5.80
C MET A 1 -39.09 -9.43 -5.14
N SER A 2 -38.08 -9.82 -5.93
CA SER A 2 -36.84 -10.43 -5.41
C SER A 2 -35.71 -9.40 -5.30
N GLY A 3 -34.96 -9.42 -4.19
CA GLY A 3 -33.54 -9.07 -4.19
C GLY A 3 -33.10 -7.62 -3.95
N ARG A 4 -33.85 -6.76 -3.25
CA ARG A 4 -33.36 -5.40 -2.91
C ARG A 4 -32.44 -5.31 -1.68
N GLY A 5 -32.24 -6.40 -0.92
CA GLY A 5 -31.50 -6.36 0.34
C GLY A 5 -30.65 -7.58 0.68
N GLU A 6 -30.50 -8.55 -0.23
CA GLU A 6 -29.74 -9.79 -0.01
C GLU A 6 -28.59 -9.88 -1.02
N LEU A 7 -27.47 -10.46 -0.58
CA LEU A 7 -26.34 -10.73 -1.46
C LEU A 7 -26.69 -11.87 -2.42
N ALA A 8 -26.30 -11.75 -3.68
CA ALA A 8 -26.33 -12.89 -4.58
C ALA A 8 -25.44 -14.02 -4.02
N GLU A 9 -25.87 -15.28 -4.14
CA GLU A 9 -25.15 -16.44 -3.61
C GLU A 9 -23.70 -16.50 -4.10
N ALA A 10 -23.48 -16.23 -5.39
CA ALA A 10 -22.15 -16.17 -5.99
C ALA A 10 -21.26 -15.07 -5.36
N THR A 11 -21.85 -13.90 -5.03
CA THR A 11 -21.13 -12.81 -4.36
C THR A 11 -20.80 -13.17 -2.91
N ARG A 12 -21.71 -13.84 -2.20
CA ARG A 12 -21.45 -14.32 -0.84
C ARG A 12 -20.32 -15.36 -0.82
N ALA A 13 -20.36 -16.32 -1.74
CA ALA A 13 -19.30 -17.33 -1.87
C ALA A 13 -17.94 -16.68 -2.18
N TRP A 14 -17.93 -15.72 -3.12
CA TRP A 14 -16.75 -14.95 -3.47
C TRP A 14 -16.14 -14.18 -2.29
N LEU A 15 -16.96 -13.50 -1.48
CA LEU A 15 -16.48 -12.79 -0.28
C LEU A 15 -15.77 -13.76 0.69
N VAL A 16 -16.37 -14.94 0.90
CA VAL A 16 -15.79 -15.97 1.77
C VAL A 16 -14.49 -16.53 1.19
N GLU A 17 -14.41 -16.72 -0.13
CA GLU A 17 -13.19 -17.19 -0.82
C GLU A 17 -12.07 -16.14 -0.77
N ALA A 18 -12.41 -14.86 -0.94
CA ALA A 18 -11.51 -13.74 -0.69
C ALA A 18 -11.09 -13.63 0.79
N GLY A 19 -11.73 -14.43 1.65
CA GLY A 19 -11.41 -14.68 3.04
C GLY A 19 -11.98 -13.66 4.00
N PHE A 20 -13.09 -13.01 3.63
CA PHE A 20 -13.94 -12.23 4.51
C PHE A 20 -14.87 -13.14 5.32
N LYS A 21 -15.19 -12.71 6.55
CA LYS A 21 -16.19 -13.38 7.38
C LYS A 21 -17.51 -12.64 7.25
N VAL A 22 -18.39 -13.16 6.39
CA VAL A 22 -19.68 -12.56 6.06
C VAL A 22 -20.74 -12.95 7.09
N GLY A 23 -21.21 -11.97 7.86
CA GLY A 23 -22.35 -12.05 8.77
C GLY A 23 -23.59 -11.39 8.17
N GLU A 24 -23.88 -10.14 8.54
CA GLU A 24 -25.04 -9.37 8.08
C GLU A 24 -24.89 -8.95 6.61
N GLU A 25 -25.65 -9.56 5.70
CA GLU A 25 -25.49 -9.33 4.25
C GLU A 25 -25.65 -7.87 3.81
N ARG A 26 -26.40 -7.07 4.57
CA ARG A 26 -26.70 -5.68 4.24
C ARG A 26 -25.44 -4.81 4.15
N VAL A 27 -24.49 -4.96 5.08
CA VAL A 27 -23.29 -4.11 5.11
C VAL A 27 -22.36 -4.43 3.94
N TRP A 28 -22.30 -5.70 3.53
CA TRP A 28 -21.54 -6.14 2.37
C TRP A 28 -22.19 -5.71 1.06
N LEU A 29 -23.52 -5.72 1.01
CA LEU A 29 -24.27 -5.18 -0.12
C LEU A 29 -24.05 -3.67 -0.25
N GLU A 30 -24.02 -2.93 0.86
CA GLU A 30 -23.68 -1.50 0.91
C GLU A 30 -22.26 -1.26 0.38
N ALA A 31 -21.27 -2.01 0.84
CA ALA A 31 -19.88 -1.91 0.37
C ALA A 31 -19.70 -2.15 -1.13
N LEU A 32 -20.57 -2.95 -1.74
CA LEU A 32 -20.55 -3.26 -3.17
C LEU A 32 -21.46 -2.36 -4.01
N THR A 33 -22.08 -1.32 -3.43
CA THR A 33 -23.02 -0.45 -4.14
C THR A 33 -22.45 0.94 -4.34
N HIS A 34 -22.16 1.29 -5.60
CA HIS A 34 -21.77 2.65 -5.96
C HIS A 34 -23.01 3.57 -5.99
N GLY A 35 -22.84 4.85 -5.63
CA GLY A 35 -23.93 5.84 -5.63
C GLY A 35 -24.68 5.94 -6.97
N SER A 36 -24.02 5.68 -8.11
CA SER A 36 -24.69 5.63 -9.43
C SER A 36 -25.82 4.59 -9.53
N TYR A 37 -25.79 3.54 -8.70
CA TYR A 37 -26.78 2.47 -8.73
C TYR A 37 -28.16 2.95 -8.28
N ASN A 38 -28.20 3.98 -7.43
CA ASN A 38 -29.43 4.55 -6.89
C ASN A 38 -30.12 5.53 -7.86
N GLY A 39 -29.46 5.86 -8.99
CA GLY A 39 -29.98 6.78 -10.01
C GLY A 39 -29.84 8.26 -9.65
N ALA A 40 -30.37 9.15 -10.50
CA ALA A 40 -30.21 10.60 -10.38
C ALA A 40 -31.03 11.25 -9.24
N SER A 41 -31.90 10.48 -8.58
CA SER A 41 -32.77 10.94 -7.50
C SER A 41 -32.51 10.13 -6.25
N SER A 42 -31.26 10.13 -5.78
CA SER A 42 -30.86 9.47 -4.54
C SER A 42 -31.70 9.99 -3.38
N ALA A 43 -32.50 9.13 -2.77
CA ALA A 43 -33.34 9.44 -1.63
C ALA A 43 -32.56 9.30 -0.32
N LYS A 44 -33.05 9.96 0.73
CA LYS A 44 -32.49 9.81 2.09
C LYS A 44 -32.70 8.37 2.55
N GLY A 45 -31.63 7.59 2.64
CA GLY A 45 -31.66 6.16 3.02
C GLY A 45 -31.22 5.19 1.93
N ASP A 46 -30.83 5.69 0.76
CA ASP A 46 -30.19 4.87 -0.26
C ASP A 46 -28.83 4.36 0.23
N ILE A 47 -28.56 3.08 -0.05
CA ILE A 47 -27.31 2.42 0.34
C ILE A 47 -26.24 2.70 -0.72
N ASP A 48 -25.11 3.24 -0.29
CA ASP A 48 -23.89 3.30 -1.09
C ASP A 48 -22.68 3.12 -0.18
N TYR A 49 -21.54 2.86 -0.79
CA TYR A 49 -20.35 2.50 -0.07
C TYR A 49 -19.66 3.65 0.66
N GLN A 50 -20.08 4.91 0.50
CA GLN A 50 -19.26 6.09 0.84
C GLN A 50 -18.89 6.16 2.34
N ARG A 51 -19.82 5.76 3.21
CA ARG A 51 -19.56 5.75 4.66
C ARG A 51 -18.61 4.63 5.07
N LEU A 52 -18.71 3.49 4.40
CA LEU A 52 -17.83 2.34 4.63
C LEU A 52 -16.44 2.61 4.05
N GLU A 53 -16.35 3.23 2.87
CA GLU A 53 -15.11 3.72 2.24
C GLU A 53 -14.37 4.63 3.22
N PHE A 54 -15.03 5.68 3.73
CA PHE A 54 -14.45 6.59 4.71
C PHE A 54 -13.85 5.84 5.92
N LEU A 55 -14.58 4.87 6.48
CA LEU A 55 -14.10 4.11 7.63
C LEU A 55 -12.93 3.18 7.25
N GLY A 56 -13.08 2.46 6.14
CA GLY A 56 -12.13 1.47 5.67
C GLY A 56 -10.79 2.05 5.29
N ASP A 57 -10.74 3.24 4.69
CA ASP A 57 -9.50 3.97 4.42
C ASP A 57 -8.68 4.20 5.70
N ARG A 58 -9.32 4.63 6.81
CA ARG A 58 -8.59 4.84 8.07
C ARG A 58 -8.14 3.52 8.70
N VAL A 59 -8.94 2.46 8.59
CA VAL A 59 -8.57 1.12 9.08
C VAL A 59 -7.39 0.55 8.28
N LEU A 60 -7.39 0.74 6.96
CA LEU A 60 -6.28 0.39 6.07
C LEU A 60 -5.03 1.19 6.44
N GLY A 61 -5.16 2.52 6.54
CA GLY A 61 -4.08 3.43 6.92
C GLY A 61 -3.40 3.02 8.23
N LEU A 62 -4.19 2.78 9.29
CA LEU A 62 -3.64 2.34 10.58
C LEU A 62 -2.96 0.98 10.49
N SER A 63 -3.56 0.03 9.78
CA SER A 63 -3.02 -1.34 9.64
C SER A 63 -1.68 -1.33 8.90
N VAL A 64 -1.58 -0.56 7.82
CA VAL A 64 -0.35 -0.42 7.03
C VAL A 64 0.70 0.40 7.78
N ALA A 65 0.32 1.48 8.45
CA ALA A 65 1.25 2.25 9.30
C ALA A 65 1.83 1.38 10.43
N SER A 66 1.00 0.56 11.08
CA SER A 66 1.43 -0.41 12.08
C SER A 66 2.39 -1.44 11.49
N TRP A 67 2.10 -1.97 10.31
CA TRP A 67 3.00 -2.90 9.61
C TRP A 67 4.35 -2.25 9.30
N LEU A 68 4.35 -1.04 8.75
CA LEU A 68 5.56 -0.29 8.41
C LEU A 68 6.43 0.02 9.63
N TYR A 69 5.81 0.37 10.75
CA TYR A 69 6.50 0.63 12.02
C TYR A 69 7.24 -0.62 12.54
N HIS A 70 6.64 -1.81 12.42
CA HIS A 70 7.25 -3.06 12.87
C HIS A 70 8.21 -3.68 11.84
N ALA A 71 8.11 -3.29 10.57
CA ALA A 71 8.95 -3.82 9.49
C ALA A 71 10.40 -3.28 9.50
N GLY A 72 10.70 -2.24 10.29
CA GLY A 72 12.07 -1.75 10.52
C GLY A 72 12.16 -0.29 10.95
N ASP A 73 13.38 0.21 11.11
CA ASP A 73 13.67 1.52 11.73
C ASP A 73 13.71 2.70 10.74
N ALA A 74 12.82 2.72 9.74
CA ALA A 74 12.82 3.80 8.74
C ALA A 74 12.42 5.16 9.37
N PRO A 75 13.03 6.29 8.96
CA PRO A 75 12.61 7.61 9.40
C PRO A 75 11.16 7.94 9.01
N GLU A 76 10.50 8.81 9.79
CA GLU A 76 9.09 9.19 9.62
C GLU A 76 8.74 9.59 8.17
N GLY A 77 9.53 10.44 7.51
CA GLY A 77 9.28 10.82 6.12
C GLY A 77 9.26 9.64 5.13
N GLN A 78 10.11 8.61 5.33
CA GLN A 78 10.10 7.41 4.50
C GLN A 78 8.90 6.50 4.81
N LEU A 79 8.52 6.41 6.09
CA LEU A 79 7.30 5.70 6.50
C LEU A 79 6.07 6.34 5.87
N SER A 80 5.95 7.67 5.92
CA SER A 80 4.87 8.44 5.32
C SER A 80 4.79 8.26 3.80
N GLN A 81 5.92 8.26 3.09
CA GLN A 81 5.95 7.99 1.65
C GLN A 81 5.49 6.57 1.30
N ARG A 82 5.98 5.56 2.03
CA ARG A 82 5.61 4.16 1.82
C ARG A 82 4.15 3.90 2.16
N LEU A 83 3.65 4.50 3.24
CA LEU A 83 2.25 4.46 3.62
C LEU A 83 1.38 4.97 2.48
N ASN A 84 1.64 6.19 2.00
CA ASN A 84 0.88 6.81 0.91
C ASN A 84 0.87 5.95 -0.37
N ALA A 85 1.96 5.27 -0.70
CA ALA A 85 2.03 4.38 -1.84
C ALA A 85 1.17 3.11 -1.63
N LEU A 86 1.30 2.48 -0.47
CA LEU A 86 0.62 1.22 -0.12
C LEU A 86 -0.88 1.39 0.05
N VAL A 87 -1.36 2.55 0.51
CA VAL A 87 -2.79 2.84 0.70
C VAL A 87 -3.39 3.70 -0.41
N SER A 88 -2.65 3.96 -1.49
CA SER A 88 -3.18 4.78 -2.59
C SER A 88 -4.38 4.09 -3.27
N GLY A 89 -5.32 4.88 -3.77
CA GLY A 89 -6.47 4.37 -4.53
C GLY A 89 -6.08 3.46 -5.71
N ARG A 90 -4.90 3.68 -6.32
CA ARG A 90 -4.37 2.80 -7.38
C ARG A 90 -3.97 1.43 -6.84
N THR A 91 -3.34 1.37 -5.66
CA THR A 91 -3.02 0.10 -4.99
C THR A 91 -4.30 -0.59 -4.54
N CYS A 92 -5.24 0.13 -3.94
CA CYS A 92 -6.57 -0.40 -3.58
C CYS A 92 -7.27 -0.99 -4.80
N ALA A 93 -7.30 -0.29 -5.94
CA ALA A 93 -7.90 -0.77 -7.18
C ALA A 93 -7.20 -2.01 -7.74
N ARG A 94 -5.87 -2.09 -7.64
CA ARG A 94 -5.12 -3.28 -8.06
C ARG A 94 -5.46 -4.49 -7.19
N VAL A 95 -5.54 -4.32 -5.87
CA VAL A 95 -5.97 -5.39 -4.95
C VAL A 95 -7.42 -5.79 -5.23
N ALA A 96 -8.31 -4.81 -5.45
CA ALA A 96 -9.71 -5.05 -5.82
C ALA A 96 -9.84 -5.93 -7.06
N ARG A 97 -9.07 -5.63 -8.11
CA ARG A 97 -9.01 -6.44 -9.34
C ARG A 97 -8.47 -7.83 -9.07
N ALA A 98 -7.39 -7.94 -8.29
CA ALA A 98 -6.75 -9.21 -7.98
C ALA A 98 -7.71 -10.18 -7.26
N ILE A 99 -8.60 -9.65 -6.41
CA ILE A 99 -9.62 -10.48 -5.77
C ILE A 99 -10.91 -10.61 -6.58
N GLY A 100 -11.13 -9.85 -7.66
CA GLY A 100 -12.31 -10.00 -8.53
C GLY A 100 -13.50 -9.07 -8.23
N VAL A 101 -13.31 -7.98 -7.50
CA VAL A 101 -14.36 -6.96 -7.22
C VAL A 101 -15.17 -6.51 -8.45
N PRO A 102 -14.58 -6.30 -9.65
CA PRO A 102 -15.34 -5.83 -10.82
C PRO A 102 -16.58 -6.67 -11.17
N ALA A 103 -16.56 -7.97 -10.91
CA ALA A 103 -17.68 -8.85 -11.21
C ALA A 103 -18.87 -8.71 -10.25
N HIS A 104 -18.64 -8.11 -9.08
CA HIS A 104 -19.61 -8.07 -7.97
C HIS A 104 -20.14 -6.67 -7.66
N ILE A 105 -19.48 -5.62 -8.17
CA ILE A 105 -19.88 -4.24 -7.91
C ILE A 105 -21.18 -3.85 -8.63
N ARG A 106 -22.04 -3.14 -7.90
CA ARG A 106 -23.33 -2.65 -8.37
C ARG A 106 -23.18 -1.22 -8.86
N LEU A 107 -23.26 -1.07 -10.18
CA LEU A 107 -23.24 0.21 -10.88
C LEU A 107 -24.56 0.46 -11.60
N GLY A 108 -24.95 1.75 -11.67
CA GLY A 108 -26.02 2.18 -12.56
C GLY A 108 -25.64 1.97 -14.02
N LYS A 109 -26.66 1.90 -14.91
CA LYS A 109 -26.46 1.58 -16.33
C LYS A 109 -25.43 2.51 -17.00
N GLN A 110 -25.60 3.82 -16.84
CA GLN A 110 -24.71 4.81 -17.45
C GLN A 110 -23.26 4.65 -16.97
N ALA A 111 -23.04 4.56 -15.65
CA ALA A 111 -21.70 4.37 -15.09
C ALA A 111 -21.03 3.08 -15.56
N ARG A 112 -21.80 2.03 -15.83
CA ARG A 112 -21.28 0.78 -16.41
C ARG A 112 -20.85 0.97 -17.88
N GLU A 113 -21.68 1.65 -18.67
CA GLU A 113 -21.39 1.95 -20.09
C GLU A 113 -20.18 2.88 -20.22
N ASP A 114 -19.96 3.78 -19.26
CA ASP A 114 -18.81 4.69 -19.21
C ASP A 114 -17.52 4.01 -18.69
N GLY A 115 -17.50 2.68 -18.54
CA GLY A 115 -16.33 1.92 -18.11
C GLY A 115 -16.09 1.88 -16.59
N GLY A 116 -17.09 2.27 -15.78
CA GLY A 116 -16.97 2.32 -14.32
C GLY A 116 -16.66 0.97 -13.66
N THR A 117 -16.94 -0.15 -14.33
CA THR A 117 -16.60 -1.50 -13.84
C THR A 117 -15.09 -1.72 -13.70
N ASP A 118 -14.28 -1.03 -14.50
CA ASP A 118 -12.82 -1.12 -14.48
C ASP A 118 -12.15 0.20 -14.07
N SER A 119 -12.89 1.12 -13.46
CA SER A 119 -12.36 2.41 -13.00
C SER A 119 -11.52 2.24 -11.74
N ASP A 120 -10.28 2.72 -11.77
CA ASP A 120 -9.38 2.74 -10.59
C ASP A 120 -10.04 3.43 -9.39
N LYS A 121 -10.76 4.52 -9.64
CA LYS A 121 -11.43 5.25 -8.56
C LYS A 121 -12.50 4.37 -7.90
N ILE A 122 -13.42 3.84 -8.69
CA ILE A 122 -14.55 3.04 -8.18
C ILE A 122 -14.05 1.76 -7.49
N LEU A 123 -13.07 1.09 -8.06
CA LEU A 123 -12.52 -0.14 -7.49
C LEU A 123 -11.70 0.12 -6.23
N GLY A 124 -10.98 1.23 -6.17
CA GLY A 124 -10.29 1.69 -4.96
C GLY A 124 -11.27 1.94 -3.82
N ASP A 125 -12.27 2.79 -4.07
CA ASP A 125 -13.31 3.13 -3.08
C ASP A 125 -14.06 1.87 -2.60
N ALA A 126 -14.39 0.96 -3.53
CA ALA A 126 -15.07 -0.30 -3.18
C ALA A 126 -14.19 -1.23 -2.33
N MET A 127 -12.88 -1.27 -2.57
CA MET A 127 -11.95 -2.05 -1.74
C MET A 127 -11.86 -1.50 -0.32
N GLU A 128 -11.78 -0.18 -0.18
CA GLU A 128 -11.84 0.48 1.13
C GLU A 128 -13.18 0.20 1.81
N ALA A 129 -14.29 0.25 1.08
CA ALA A 129 -15.59 -0.07 1.63
C ALA A 129 -15.73 -1.53 2.09
N LEU A 130 -15.13 -2.50 1.39
CA LEU A 130 -15.09 -3.90 1.83
C LEU A 130 -14.27 -4.06 3.13
N ILE A 131 -13.18 -3.31 3.27
CA ILE A 131 -12.42 -3.23 4.53
C ILE A 131 -13.29 -2.63 5.63
N GLY A 132 -14.03 -1.55 5.33
CA GLY A 132 -14.98 -0.92 6.24
C GLY A 132 -16.09 -1.87 6.70
N ALA A 133 -16.69 -2.63 5.77
CA ALA A 133 -17.70 -3.64 6.09
C ALA A 133 -17.15 -4.73 7.00
N ASN A 134 -15.95 -5.25 6.70
CA ASN A 134 -15.31 -6.24 7.56
C ASN A 134 -15.01 -5.70 8.95
N PHE A 135 -14.62 -4.43 9.07
CA PHE A 135 -14.38 -3.79 10.37
C PHE A 135 -15.66 -3.66 11.18
N VAL A 136 -16.77 -3.23 10.56
CA VAL A 136 -18.07 -3.11 11.23
C VAL A 136 -18.53 -4.46 11.76
N GLU A 137 -18.34 -5.54 11.01
CA GLU A 137 -18.81 -6.88 11.38
C GLU A 137 -17.88 -7.63 12.33
N ASN A 138 -16.56 -7.55 12.08
CA ASN A 138 -15.57 -8.44 12.66
C ASN A 138 -14.51 -7.73 13.51
N GLY A 139 -14.55 -6.40 13.60
CA GLY A 139 -13.63 -5.61 14.39
C GLY A 139 -12.23 -5.48 13.79
N PHE A 140 -11.36 -4.77 14.52
CA PHE A 140 -10.06 -4.33 14.00
C PHE A 140 -9.10 -5.49 13.71
N ASP A 141 -8.87 -6.39 14.67
CA ASP A 141 -7.86 -7.44 14.52
C ASP A 141 -8.17 -8.36 13.33
N ALA A 142 -9.43 -8.82 13.19
CA ALA A 142 -9.83 -9.63 12.05
C ALA A 142 -9.65 -8.89 10.71
N THR A 143 -9.89 -7.57 10.70
CA THR A 143 -9.72 -6.74 9.51
C THR A 143 -8.25 -6.54 9.17
N ARG A 144 -7.38 -6.34 10.17
CA ARG A 144 -5.93 -6.23 9.99
C ARG A 144 -5.36 -7.49 9.35
N GLU A 145 -5.74 -8.68 9.82
CA GLU A 145 -5.25 -9.94 9.26
C GLU A 145 -5.67 -10.12 7.79
N ILE A 146 -6.89 -9.73 7.43
CA ILE A 146 -7.34 -9.71 6.03
C ILE A 146 -6.52 -8.73 5.20
N ILE A 147 -6.31 -7.50 5.69
CA ILE A 147 -5.49 -6.50 5.00
C ILE A 147 -4.10 -7.09 4.75
N TYR A 148 -3.46 -7.70 5.75
CA TYR A 148 -2.12 -8.27 5.60
C TYR A 148 -2.05 -9.38 4.57
N ARG A 149 -3.08 -10.24 4.50
CA ARG A 149 -3.17 -11.27 3.47
C ARG A 149 -3.35 -10.65 2.08
N LEU A 150 -4.27 -9.72 1.92
CA LEU A 150 -4.60 -9.10 0.63
C LEU A 150 -3.48 -8.19 0.11
N TRP A 151 -2.77 -7.50 1.00
CA TRP A 151 -1.63 -6.64 0.67
C TRP A 151 -0.28 -7.37 0.65
N ALA A 152 -0.23 -8.70 0.84
CA ALA A 152 1.03 -9.43 0.94
C ALA A 152 1.97 -9.20 -0.26
N VAL A 153 1.42 -9.10 -1.48
CA VAL A 153 2.19 -8.79 -2.70
C VAL A 153 2.76 -7.36 -2.66
N GLU A 154 1.97 -6.40 -2.16
CA GLU A 154 2.37 -4.99 -2.05
C GLU A 154 3.44 -4.79 -0.99
N PHE A 155 3.30 -5.49 0.13
CA PHE A 155 4.29 -5.53 1.22
C PHE A 155 5.61 -6.18 0.78
N ALA A 156 5.55 -7.15 -0.12
CA ALA A 156 6.74 -7.76 -0.73
C ALA A 156 7.35 -6.92 -1.87
N GLY A 157 6.59 -5.96 -2.41
CA GLY A 157 7.00 -5.08 -3.50
C GLY A 157 7.88 -3.91 -3.06
N ASP A 158 8.26 -3.06 -4.01
CA ASP A 158 9.20 -1.94 -3.80
C ASP A 158 8.68 -0.88 -2.81
N ALA A 159 7.36 -0.70 -2.68
CA ALA A 159 6.77 0.20 -1.68
C ALA A 159 6.76 -0.43 -0.27
N GLY A 160 6.61 -1.75 -0.19
CA GLY A 160 6.67 -2.53 1.04
C GLY A 160 8.09 -2.77 1.54
N LYS A 161 9.09 -2.79 0.65
CA LYS A 161 10.50 -2.81 1.01
C LYS A 161 11.02 -1.39 1.19
N ALA A 162 11.77 -1.12 2.25
CA ALA A 162 12.73 -0.02 2.16
C ALA A 162 13.71 -0.42 1.04
N LYS A 163 13.70 0.22 -0.13
CA LYS A 163 14.82 0.03 -1.08
C LYS A 163 16.05 0.56 -0.38
N HIS A 164 16.85 -0.37 0.15
CA HIS A 164 18.09 -0.04 0.82
C HIS A 164 18.91 0.83 -0.14
N PRO A 165 19.37 2.03 0.26
CA PRO A 165 20.08 2.96 -0.62
C PRO A 165 21.23 2.34 -1.44
N LYS A 166 21.87 1.28 -0.93
CA LYS A 166 22.84 0.48 -1.72
C LYS A 166 22.22 -0.22 -2.93
N SER A 167 21.06 -0.85 -2.77
CA SER A 167 20.35 -1.53 -3.86
C SER A 167 19.85 -0.51 -4.89
N ALA A 168 19.30 0.62 -4.42
CA ALA A 168 18.90 1.72 -5.31
C ALA A 168 20.09 2.26 -6.11
N LEU A 169 21.25 2.43 -5.47
CA LEU A 169 22.47 2.89 -6.15
C LEU A 169 23.03 1.86 -7.14
N GLN A 170 22.95 0.56 -6.84
CA GLN A 170 23.32 -0.50 -7.77
C GLN A 170 22.43 -0.52 -9.02
N GLU A 171 21.11 -0.39 -8.84
CA GLU A 171 20.16 -0.31 -9.95
C GLU A 171 20.39 0.94 -10.81
N TRP A 172 20.60 2.10 -10.17
CA TRP A 172 20.94 3.34 -10.87
C TRP A 172 22.23 3.20 -11.69
N ALA A 173 23.27 2.59 -11.12
CA ALA A 173 24.53 2.36 -11.80
C ALA A 173 24.35 1.44 -13.02
N ALA A 174 23.63 0.32 -12.85
CA ALA A 174 23.35 -0.62 -13.93
C ALA A 174 22.51 0.03 -15.05
N GLY A 175 21.45 0.77 -14.70
CA GLY A 175 20.57 1.47 -15.65
C GLY A 175 21.30 2.54 -16.46
N ASN A 176 22.29 3.21 -15.86
CA ASN A 176 23.12 4.21 -16.53
C ASN A 176 24.38 3.63 -17.20
N ARG A 177 24.49 2.29 -17.30
CA ARG A 177 25.67 1.59 -17.87
C ARG A 177 26.99 2.04 -17.21
N ARG A 178 26.96 2.25 -15.89
CA ARG A 178 28.12 2.61 -15.06
C ARG A 178 28.69 1.39 -14.36
N ALA A 179 29.91 1.52 -13.86
CA ALA A 179 30.52 0.51 -13.00
C ALA A 179 29.74 0.38 -11.68
N MET A 180 29.85 -0.79 -11.03
CA MET A 180 29.17 -1.04 -9.76
C MET A 180 29.74 -0.16 -8.64
N PRO A 181 28.90 0.28 -7.66
CA PRO A 181 29.35 1.08 -6.53
C PRO A 181 30.35 0.32 -5.64
N SER A 182 31.43 1.00 -5.26
CA SER A 182 32.45 0.50 -4.34
C SER A 182 32.40 1.28 -3.03
N TYR A 183 32.56 0.59 -1.89
CA TYR A 183 32.49 1.20 -0.56
C TYR A 183 33.81 0.99 0.20
N SER A 184 34.33 2.05 0.80
CA SER A 184 35.56 2.05 1.60
C SER A 184 35.35 2.79 2.92
N VAL A 185 35.82 2.21 4.03
CA VAL A 185 35.91 2.94 5.30
C VAL A 185 37.15 3.81 5.21
N ILE A 186 36.97 5.13 5.28
CA ILE A 186 38.05 6.11 5.14
C ILE A 186 38.48 6.69 6.49
N ASP A 187 37.59 6.66 7.50
CA ASP A 187 37.90 7.04 8.86
C ASP A 187 37.12 6.20 9.88
N ARG A 188 37.74 5.99 11.05
CA ARG A 188 37.08 5.47 12.24
C ARG A 188 37.57 6.25 13.44
N SER A 189 36.65 6.91 14.14
CA SER A 189 36.93 7.76 15.28
C SER A 189 36.04 7.42 16.48
N GLY A 190 36.43 7.89 17.67
CA GLY A 190 35.71 7.66 18.91
C GLY A 190 36.06 6.34 19.62
N PRO A 191 35.75 6.23 20.93
CA PRO A 191 35.97 5.02 21.70
C PRO A 191 35.01 3.90 21.26
N ASP A 192 35.30 2.64 21.56
CA ASP A 192 34.53 1.49 21.03
C ASP A 192 33.02 1.55 21.31
N HIS A 193 32.61 2.11 22.46
CA HIS A 193 31.21 2.28 22.84
C HIS A 193 30.53 3.52 22.20
N ALA A 194 31.27 4.34 21.46
CA ALA A 194 30.80 5.52 20.73
C ALA A 194 31.55 5.69 19.40
N ALA A 195 31.87 4.58 18.75
CA ALA A 195 32.62 4.56 17.51
C ALA A 195 31.81 5.23 16.38
N ARG A 196 32.49 6.01 15.56
CA ARG A 196 31.97 6.62 14.33
C ARG A 196 32.79 6.10 13.16
N PHE A 197 32.10 5.69 12.11
CA PHE A 197 32.68 5.19 10.86
C PHE A 197 32.33 6.17 9.77
N THR A 198 33.34 6.68 9.05
CA THR A 198 33.13 7.45 7.82
C THR A 198 33.39 6.52 6.65
N VAL A 199 32.40 6.41 5.77
CA VAL A 199 32.45 5.57 4.58
C VAL A 199 32.26 6.43 3.35
N GLU A 200 33.12 6.21 2.38
CA GLU A 200 32.99 6.72 1.01
C GLU A 200 32.34 5.65 0.12
N VAL A 201 31.42 6.08 -0.74
CA VAL A 201 30.97 5.30 -1.90
C VAL A 201 31.45 5.96 -3.19
N THR A 202 31.99 5.15 -4.09
CA THR A 202 32.57 5.61 -5.35
C THR A 202 32.05 4.80 -6.53
N ILE A 203 31.65 5.49 -7.59
CA ILE A 203 31.39 4.91 -8.91
C ILE A 203 32.38 5.52 -9.92
N PRO A 204 33.26 4.70 -10.52
CA PRO A 204 34.20 5.14 -11.54
C PRO A 204 33.52 5.98 -12.63
N SER A 205 34.15 7.10 -12.99
CA SER A 205 33.67 8.03 -14.02
C SER A 205 32.34 8.73 -13.73
N VAL A 206 31.88 8.71 -12.45
CA VAL A 206 30.72 9.48 -11.98
C VAL A 206 31.13 10.40 -10.82
N GLY A 207 31.66 9.85 -9.74
CA GLY A 207 32.05 10.61 -8.56
C GLY A 207 32.20 9.76 -7.31
N SER A 208 32.19 10.43 -6.15
CA SER A 208 32.13 9.79 -4.83
C SER A 208 31.29 10.62 -3.85
N ALA A 209 30.81 9.97 -2.79
CA ALA A 209 30.08 10.62 -1.70
C ALA A 209 30.39 9.94 -0.36
N GLU A 210 30.39 10.72 0.71
CA GLU A 210 30.81 10.25 2.03
C GLU A 210 29.75 10.49 3.10
N ALA A 211 29.63 9.54 4.04
CA ALA A 211 28.82 9.71 5.22
C ALA A 211 29.42 9.06 6.46
N THR A 212 29.12 9.65 7.62
CA THR A 212 29.58 9.17 8.93
C THR A 212 28.41 8.68 9.76
N ALA A 213 28.52 7.49 10.36
CA ALA A 213 27.51 6.93 11.25
C ALA A 213 28.13 6.11 12.40
N SER A 214 27.30 5.68 13.35
CA SER A 214 27.73 4.86 14.50
C SER A 214 28.07 3.40 14.13
N SER A 215 27.77 2.97 12.90
CA SER A 215 28.16 1.65 12.38
C SER A 215 28.60 1.76 10.93
N LYS A 216 29.48 0.83 10.50
CA LYS A 216 29.93 0.73 9.10
C LYS A 216 28.75 0.56 8.12
N GLY A 217 27.80 -0.31 8.46
CA GLY A 217 26.65 -0.58 7.60
C GLY A 217 25.76 0.66 7.38
N GLU A 218 25.53 1.42 8.44
CA GLU A 218 24.75 2.66 8.37
C GLU A 218 25.50 3.78 7.64
N ALA A 219 26.83 3.88 7.83
CA ALA A 219 27.66 4.82 7.10
C ALA A 219 27.64 4.52 5.58
N GLU A 220 27.74 3.25 5.20
CA GLU A 220 27.60 2.84 3.80
C GLU A 220 26.19 3.15 3.24
N ARG A 221 25.14 2.98 4.04
CA ARG A 221 23.75 3.30 3.65
C ARG A 221 23.59 4.80 3.36
N LEU A 222 24.08 5.65 4.27
CA LEU A 222 24.01 7.10 4.13
C LEU A 222 24.90 7.62 3.00
N ALA A 223 26.07 7.00 2.78
CA ALA A 223 26.94 7.35 1.66
C ALA A 223 26.25 7.05 0.31
N ALA A 224 25.61 5.88 0.20
CA ALA A 224 24.83 5.51 -0.98
C ALA A 224 23.66 6.47 -1.25
N GLN A 225 22.97 6.90 -0.18
CA GLN A 225 21.89 7.88 -0.26
C GLN A 225 22.41 9.23 -0.76
N LYS A 226 23.48 9.77 -0.15
CA LYS A 226 24.09 11.03 -0.58
C LYS A 226 24.58 10.99 -2.02
N PHE A 227 25.13 9.85 -2.46
CA PHE A 227 25.55 9.70 -3.84
C PHE A 227 24.38 9.86 -4.81
N LEU A 228 23.27 9.18 -4.54
CA LEU A 228 22.04 9.31 -5.33
C LEU A 228 21.48 10.73 -5.27
N GLU A 229 21.59 11.44 -4.16
CA GLU A 229 21.17 12.85 -4.08
C GLU A 229 22.04 13.78 -4.93
N GLN A 230 23.33 13.48 -5.06
CA GLN A 230 24.29 14.33 -5.77
C GLN A 230 24.42 14.02 -7.26
N TYR A 231 24.28 12.76 -7.65
CA TYR A 231 24.54 12.27 -9.00
C TYR A 231 23.37 11.52 -9.63
N GLY A 232 22.32 11.22 -8.85
CA GLY A 232 21.18 10.39 -9.23
C GLY A 232 20.24 11.03 -10.25
#